data_AF-A0A355EVP1-F1
#
_entry.id   AF-A0A355EVP1-F1
#
_cell.length_a   1.000
_cell.length_b   1.000
_cell.length_c   1.000
_cell.angle_alpha   90.00
_cell.angle_beta   90.00
_cell.angle_gamma   90.00
#
_symmetry.space_group_name_H-M   'P 1'
#
loop_
_entity.id
_entity.type
_entity.pdbx_description
1 polymer ?
#
loop_
_entity_poly.entity_id
_entity_poly.type
_entity_poly.pdbx_seq_one_letter_code
_entity_poly.pdbx_strand_id
1 'polypeptide(L)'
;CEGETLLDRLARAPLRAATVADLGLQIAGGLARAHAAGIAHGRLHAGNVLLTPDGQARILDLGLAGLGPGEPAADAGKEDLEALGALLDLMLPADAPAELRGLVARALSGAFLGAEELRQALRTLRSSGTRPTLASHGDDPPTVRQVPTSAFLGGPRLPREVGPYRLG
;
A
#
# COMPACT_ATOMS: atom_id res chain seq x y z
N CYS A 1 -1.54 -21.90 3.86
CA CYS A 1 -0.71 -20.88 3.20
C CYS A 1 -0.23 -19.92 4.27
N GLU A 2 1.07 -19.72 4.41
CA GLU A 2 1.57 -18.59 5.22
C GLU A 2 1.31 -17.28 4.49
N GLY A 3 0.90 -16.26 5.22
CA GLY A 3 0.52 -14.95 4.68
C GLY A 3 -0.69 -14.35 5.41
N GLU A 4 -0.97 -13.07 5.12
CA GLU A 4 -2.14 -12.35 5.64
C GLU A 4 -2.97 -11.80 4.46
N THR A 5 -4.27 -11.56 4.66
CA THR A 5 -5.06 -10.93 3.59
C THR A 5 -4.66 -9.45 3.46
N LEU A 6 -4.86 -8.88 2.27
CA LEU A 6 -4.66 -7.43 2.08
C LEU A 6 -5.60 -6.63 2.99
N LEU A 7 -6.78 -7.17 3.30
CA LEU A 7 -7.71 -6.58 4.26
C LEU A 7 -7.08 -6.47 5.65
N ASP A 8 -6.50 -7.57 6.16
CA ASP A 8 -5.82 -7.60 7.46
C ASP A 8 -4.63 -6.64 7.47
N ARG A 9 -3.85 -6.60 6.37
CA ARG A 9 -2.70 -5.72 6.23
C ARG A 9 -3.09 -4.25 6.29
N LEU A 10 -4.20 -3.87 5.65
CA LEU A 10 -4.71 -2.50 5.62
C LEU A 10 -5.25 -2.06 6.98
N ALA A 11 -5.82 -2.99 7.77
CA ALA A 11 -6.29 -2.70 9.12
C ALA A 11 -5.16 -2.31 10.08
N ARG A 12 -3.92 -2.79 9.85
CA ARG A 12 -2.79 -2.50 10.76
C ARG A 12 -2.17 -1.13 10.54
N ALA A 13 -1.90 -0.76 9.29
CA ALA A 13 -1.16 0.46 8.97
C ALA A 13 -1.30 0.85 7.49
N PRO A 14 -1.30 2.15 7.16
CA PRO A 14 -1.29 2.62 5.78
C PRO A 14 -0.07 2.11 5.00
N LEU A 15 -0.23 2.00 3.68
CA LEU A 15 0.82 1.57 2.76
C LEU A 15 1.56 2.77 2.18
N ARG A 16 2.84 2.57 1.83
CA ARG A 16 3.60 3.57 1.06
C ARG A 16 3.17 3.51 -0.39
N ALA A 17 3.16 4.65 -1.09
CA ALA A 17 2.76 4.72 -2.50
C ALA A 17 3.51 3.73 -3.41
N ALA A 18 4.81 3.51 -3.17
CA ALA A 18 5.59 2.50 -3.89
C ALA A 18 5.04 1.07 -3.70
N THR A 19 4.67 0.72 -2.47
CA THR A 19 4.05 -0.58 -2.16
C THR A 19 2.69 -0.71 -2.83
N VAL A 20 1.88 0.35 -2.87
CA VAL A 20 0.59 0.35 -3.59
C VAL A 20 0.80 0.04 -5.07
N ALA A 21 1.75 0.72 -5.71
CA ALA A 21 2.07 0.49 -7.12
C ALA A 21 2.58 -0.94 -7.37
N ASP A 22 3.45 -1.47 -6.49
CA ASP A 22 3.98 -2.82 -6.60
C ASP A 22 2.89 -3.90 -6.43
N LEU A 23 2.03 -3.76 -5.41
CA LEU A 23 0.90 -4.68 -5.20
C LEU A 23 -0.10 -4.58 -6.36
N GLY A 24 -0.43 -3.37 -6.79
CA GLY A 24 -1.27 -3.13 -7.97
C GLY A 24 -0.76 -3.83 -9.22
N LEU A 25 0.55 -3.74 -9.47
CA LEU A 25 1.19 -4.37 -10.63
C LEU A 25 1.05 -5.90 -10.59
N GLN A 26 1.18 -6.49 -9.40
CA GLN A 26 1.06 -7.93 -9.20
C GLN A 26 -0.39 -8.40 -9.38
N ILE A 27 -1.36 -7.70 -8.77
CA ILE A 27 -2.78 -8.04 -8.89
C ILE A 27 -3.24 -7.87 -10.35
N ALA A 28 -2.89 -6.75 -11.00
CA ALA A 28 -3.18 -6.55 -12.43
C ALA A 28 -2.56 -7.65 -13.30
N GLY A 29 -1.37 -8.16 -12.95
CA GLY A 29 -0.76 -9.29 -13.63
C GLY A 29 -1.48 -10.63 -13.42
N GLY A 30 -2.02 -10.86 -12.22
CA GLY A 30 -2.87 -12.01 -11.95
C GLY A 30 -4.16 -11.97 -12.77
N LEU A 31 -4.84 -10.82 -12.78
CA LEU A 31 -6.06 -10.60 -13.56
C LEU A 31 -5.78 -10.73 -15.07
N ALA A 32 -4.71 -10.12 -15.58
CA ALA A 32 -4.35 -10.22 -17.00
C ALA A 32 -4.16 -11.67 -17.46
N ARG A 33 -3.53 -12.50 -16.62
CA ARG A 33 -3.39 -13.95 -16.90
C ARG A 33 -4.72 -14.68 -16.87
N ALA A 34 -5.57 -14.38 -15.89
CA ALA A 34 -6.91 -14.99 -15.79
C ALA A 34 -7.79 -14.59 -16.98
N HIS A 35 -7.83 -13.30 -17.31
CA HIS A 35 -8.57 -12.74 -18.44
C HIS A 35 -8.08 -13.33 -19.78
N ALA A 36 -6.76 -13.49 -19.95
CA ALA A 36 -6.20 -14.16 -21.13
C ALA A 36 -6.61 -15.64 -21.26
N ALA A 37 -6.94 -16.29 -20.15
CA ALA A 37 -7.50 -17.64 -20.11
C ALA A 37 -9.04 -17.67 -20.22
N GLY A 38 -9.70 -16.52 -20.45
CA GLY A 38 -11.15 -16.40 -20.51
C GLY A 38 -11.84 -16.48 -19.15
N ILE A 39 -11.09 -16.28 -18.06
CA ILE A 39 -11.58 -16.38 -16.68
C ILE A 39 -11.59 -14.98 -16.06
N ALA A 40 -12.77 -14.47 -15.72
CA ALA A 40 -12.91 -13.33 -14.84
C ALA A 40 -12.89 -13.79 -13.36
N HIS A 41 -12.44 -12.93 -12.45
CA HIS A 41 -12.59 -13.18 -11.02
C HIS A 41 -14.02 -12.88 -10.58
N GLY A 42 -14.55 -11.71 -10.98
CA GLY A 42 -15.90 -11.19 -10.73
C GLY A 42 -16.28 -10.96 -9.26
N ARG A 43 -15.34 -11.11 -8.33
CA ARG A 43 -15.50 -10.79 -6.89
C ARG A 43 -14.18 -10.36 -6.27
N LEU A 44 -13.43 -9.51 -6.96
CA LEU A 44 -12.15 -9.03 -6.47
C LEU A 44 -12.36 -8.05 -5.29
N HIS A 45 -11.74 -8.34 -4.15
CA HIS A 45 -11.70 -7.44 -2.98
C HIS A 45 -10.49 -7.75 -2.09
N ALA A 46 -10.24 -6.92 -1.06
CA ALA A 46 -9.02 -7.02 -0.25
C ALA A 46 -8.91 -8.35 0.51
N GLY A 47 -10.03 -8.92 0.94
CA GLY A 47 -10.08 -10.27 1.52
C GLY A 47 -9.70 -11.41 0.55
N ASN A 48 -9.81 -11.22 -0.77
CA ASN A 48 -9.45 -12.21 -1.80
C ASN A 48 -8.04 -11.99 -2.35
N VAL A 49 -7.24 -11.14 -1.70
CA VAL A 49 -5.84 -10.94 -2.03
C VAL A 49 -5.00 -11.38 -0.85
N LEU A 50 -4.20 -12.43 -1.04
CA LEU A 50 -3.25 -12.92 -0.05
C LEU A 50 -1.89 -12.25 -0.26
N LEU A 51 -1.33 -11.69 0.80
CA LEU A 51 0.04 -11.20 0.86
C LEU A 51 0.92 -12.26 1.50
N THR A 52 1.88 -12.75 0.73
CA THR A 52 2.88 -13.71 1.21
C THR A 52 3.99 -12.99 2.00
N PRO A 53 4.71 -13.70 2.89
CA PRO A 53 5.88 -13.14 3.59
C PRO A 53 6.95 -12.58 2.64
N ASP A 54 7.06 -13.14 1.44
CA ASP A 54 7.99 -12.70 0.38
C ASP A 54 7.54 -11.40 -0.33
N GLY A 55 6.47 -10.76 0.13
CA GLY A 55 5.94 -9.53 -0.46
C GLY A 55 5.17 -9.73 -1.77
N GLN A 56 4.77 -10.98 -2.07
CA GLN A 56 3.95 -11.27 -3.25
C GLN A 56 2.46 -11.20 -2.95
N ALA A 57 1.69 -10.59 -3.85
CA ALA A 57 0.23 -10.62 -3.87
C ALA A 57 -0.28 -11.79 -4.71
N ARG A 58 -1.21 -12.57 -4.17
CA ARG A 58 -1.88 -13.67 -4.86
C ARG A 58 -3.38 -13.46 -4.81
N ILE A 59 -4.02 -13.62 -5.96
CA ILE A 59 -5.47 -13.58 -6.08
C ILE A 59 -6.01 -14.95 -5.67
N LEU A 60 -6.96 -14.97 -4.75
CA LEU A 60 -7.66 -16.17 -4.31
C LEU A 60 -8.99 -16.31 -5.05
N ASP A 61 -9.56 -17.52 -5.06
CA ASP A 61 -10.97 -17.73 -5.43
C ASP A 61 -11.38 -17.24 -6.84
N LEU A 62 -10.48 -17.41 -7.81
CA LEU A 62 -10.74 -17.12 -9.22
C LEU A 62 -11.95 -17.91 -9.75
N GLY A 63 -12.79 -17.28 -10.58
CA GLY A 63 -13.90 -17.94 -11.25
C GLY A 63 -15.08 -18.32 -10.35
N LEU A 64 -15.12 -17.89 -9.07
CA LEU A 64 -16.28 -18.09 -8.20
C LEU A 64 -17.43 -17.11 -8.49
N ALA A 65 -17.18 -16.02 -9.19
CA ALA A 65 -18.24 -15.25 -9.83
C ALA A 65 -18.64 -16.01 -11.09
N GLY A 66 -19.71 -16.80 -10.97
CA GLY A 66 -20.22 -17.59 -12.07
C GLY A 66 -20.43 -16.69 -13.29
N LEU A 67 -19.82 -17.10 -14.41
CA LEU A 67 -20.45 -16.86 -15.70
C LEU A 67 -21.77 -17.65 -15.65
N GLY A 68 -22.81 -17.02 -15.12
CA GLY A 68 -24.17 -17.51 -15.30
C GLY A 68 -24.39 -17.64 -16.81
N PRO A 69 -25.17 -18.64 -17.28
CA PRO A 69 -25.45 -18.77 -18.70
C PRO A 69 -26.05 -17.46 -19.24
N GLY A 70 -25.27 -16.70 -20.02
CA GLY A 70 -25.67 -15.43 -20.63
C GLY A 70 -24.87 -14.18 -20.24
N GLU A 71 -24.03 -14.22 -19.20
CA GLU A 71 -23.16 -13.10 -18.82
C GLU A 71 -21.89 -13.10 -19.70
N PRO A 72 -21.63 -12.04 -20.49
CA PRO A 72 -20.43 -12.00 -21.32
C PRO A 72 -19.19 -11.81 -20.44
N ALA A 73 -18.17 -12.63 -20.66
CA ALA A 73 -16.89 -12.55 -19.94
C ALA A 73 -16.20 -11.17 -20.01
N ALA A 74 -16.58 -10.34 -20.99
CA ALA A 74 -16.12 -8.96 -21.12
C ALA A 74 -16.64 -8.05 -20.00
N ASP A 75 -17.89 -8.24 -19.56
CA ASP A 75 -18.50 -7.42 -18.51
C ASP A 75 -17.89 -7.76 -17.14
N ALA A 76 -17.75 -9.05 -16.82
CA ALA A 76 -17.04 -9.51 -15.62
C ALA A 76 -15.55 -9.10 -15.61
N GLY A 77 -14.90 -9.05 -16.78
CA GLY A 77 -13.55 -8.54 -16.91
C GLY A 77 -13.45 -7.05 -16.60
N LYS A 78 -14.46 -6.25 -16.97
CA LYS A 78 -14.53 -4.82 -16.63
C LYS A 78 -14.77 -4.59 -15.14
N GLU A 79 -15.66 -5.36 -14.54
CA GLU A 79 -15.91 -5.33 -13.08
C GLU A 79 -14.64 -5.59 -12.28
N ASP A 80 -13.79 -6.54 -12.72
CA ASP A 80 -12.50 -6.79 -12.09
C ASP A 80 -11.56 -5.58 -12.12
N LEU A 81 -11.59 -4.79 -13.19
CA LEU A 81 -10.76 -3.58 -13.33
C LEU A 81 -11.25 -2.45 -12.43
N GLU A 82 -12.56 -2.26 -12.35
CA GLU A 82 -13.18 -1.29 -11.44
C GLU A 82 -12.91 -1.67 -9.98
N ALA A 83 -13.06 -2.95 -9.64
CA ALA A 83 -12.74 -3.50 -8.33
C ALA A 83 -11.25 -3.33 -7.99
N LEU A 84 -10.35 -3.55 -8.96
CA LEU A 84 -8.93 -3.26 -8.76
C LEU A 84 -8.68 -1.76 -8.54
N GLY A 85 -9.39 -0.88 -9.24
CA GLY A 85 -9.38 0.56 -8.99
C GLY A 85 -9.77 0.90 -7.56
N ALA A 86 -10.86 0.32 -7.06
CA ALA A 86 -11.32 0.49 -5.69
C ALA A 86 -10.31 -0.04 -4.66
N LEU A 87 -9.67 -1.18 -4.94
CA LEU A 87 -8.60 -1.68 -4.08
C LEU A 87 -7.39 -0.77 -4.06
N LEU A 88 -6.97 -0.26 -5.21
CA LEU A 88 -5.86 0.68 -5.29
C LEU A 88 -6.16 1.96 -4.51
N ASP A 89 -7.38 2.46 -4.58
CA ASP A 89 -7.83 3.63 -3.83
C ASP A 89 -7.80 3.40 -2.31
N LEU A 90 -8.28 2.25 -1.84
CA LEU A 90 -8.19 1.86 -0.42
C LEU A 90 -6.75 1.76 0.09
N MET A 91 -5.82 1.37 -0.78
CA MET A 91 -4.40 1.28 -0.46
C MET A 91 -3.68 2.64 -0.52
N LEU A 92 -4.27 3.64 -1.18
CA LEU A 92 -3.60 4.87 -1.59
C LEU A 92 -3.39 5.83 -0.40
N PRO A 93 -2.14 6.20 -0.08
CA PRO A 93 -1.91 7.13 1.02
C PRO A 93 -2.28 8.58 0.65
N ALA A 94 -2.57 9.39 1.68
CA ALA A 94 -2.98 10.79 1.54
C ALA A 94 -1.91 11.70 0.90
N ASP A 95 -0.65 11.27 0.85
CA ASP A 95 0.48 11.96 0.21
C ASP A 95 0.93 11.31 -1.11
N ALA A 96 0.15 10.37 -1.66
CA ALA A 96 0.46 9.73 -2.94
C ALA A 96 0.73 10.73 -4.09
N PRO A 97 1.59 10.40 -5.05
CA PRO A 97 1.85 11.27 -6.19
C PRO A 97 0.60 11.42 -7.08
N ALA A 98 0.47 12.59 -7.72
CA ALA A 98 -0.70 12.94 -8.53
C ALA A 98 -0.90 11.97 -9.71
N GLU A 99 0.20 11.46 -10.26
CA GLU A 99 0.23 10.50 -11.36
C GLU A 99 -0.38 9.16 -10.94
N LEU A 100 -0.04 8.67 -9.75
CA LEU A 100 -0.63 7.45 -9.20
C LEU A 100 -2.11 7.65 -8.91
N ARG A 101 -2.49 8.78 -8.30
CA ARG A 101 -3.91 9.16 -8.10
C ARG A 101 -4.71 9.18 -9.40
N GLY A 102 -4.16 9.81 -10.43
CA GLY A 102 -4.81 9.90 -11.74
C GLY A 102 -5.01 8.51 -12.37
N LEU A 103 -4.03 7.62 -12.22
CA LEU A 103 -4.16 6.23 -12.69
C LEU A 103 -5.24 5.47 -11.91
N VAL A 104 -5.28 5.59 -10.59
CA VAL A 104 -6.30 4.95 -9.75
C VAL A 104 -7.70 5.45 -10.10
N ALA A 105 -7.88 6.77 -10.28
CA ALA A 105 -9.15 7.36 -10.69
C ALA A 105 -9.62 6.83 -12.06
N ARG A 106 -8.69 6.61 -13.01
CA ARG A 106 -9.00 5.99 -14.29
C ARG A 106 -9.46 4.53 -14.13
N ALA A 107 -8.82 3.77 -13.24
CA ALA A 107 -9.19 2.38 -12.99
C ALA A 107 -10.59 2.28 -12.36
N LEU A 108 -10.87 3.14 -11.36
CA LEU A 108 -12.20 3.29 -10.76
C LEU A 108 -13.31 3.59 -11.77
N SER A 109 -12.97 4.35 -12.82
CA SER A 109 -13.95 4.76 -13.85
C SER A 109 -14.11 3.72 -14.96
N GLY A 110 -13.47 2.56 -14.88
CA GLY A 110 -13.50 1.56 -15.94
C GLY A 110 -12.85 2.04 -17.25
N ALA A 111 -11.91 2.99 -17.18
CA ALA A 111 -11.30 3.63 -18.36
C ALA A 111 -10.19 2.79 -19.03
N PHE A 112 -9.98 1.56 -18.57
CA PHE A 112 -9.01 0.62 -19.14
C PHE A 112 -9.75 -0.46 -19.93
N LEU A 113 -9.19 -0.85 -21.07
CA LEU A 113 -9.77 -1.87 -21.94
C LEU A 113 -9.43 -3.30 -21.46
N GLY A 114 -8.45 -3.45 -20.56
CA GLY A 114 -8.04 -4.74 -20.03
C GLY A 114 -7.00 -4.65 -18.92
N ALA A 115 -6.83 -5.75 -18.18
CA ALA A 115 -5.90 -5.80 -17.04
C ALA A 115 -4.43 -5.63 -17.44
N GLU A 116 -4.02 -6.07 -18.64
CA GLU A 116 -2.64 -5.87 -19.11
C GLU A 116 -2.34 -4.39 -19.41
N GLU A 117 -3.33 -3.62 -19.88
CA GLU A 117 -3.16 -2.18 -20.11
C GLU A 117 -2.91 -1.45 -18.79
N LEU A 118 -3.74 -1.71 -17.78
CA LEU A 118 -3.57 -1.18 -16.43
C LEU A 118 -2.22 -1.60 -15.83
N ARG A 119 -1.83 -2.87 -16.01
CA ARG A 119 -0.52 -3.38 -15.59
C ARG A 119 0.64 -2.62 -16.24
N GLN A 120 0.55 -2.35 -17.54
CA GLN A 120 1.58 -1.60 -18.26
C GLN A 120 1.63 -0.13 -17.82
N ALA A 121 0.49 0.48 -17.51
CA ALA A 121 0.45 1.84 -16.98
C ALA A 121 1.12 1.94 -15.61
N LEU A 122 0.84 0.99 -14.69
CA LEU A 122 1.51 0.89 -13.38
C LEU A 122 3.02 0.65 -13.52
N ARG A 123 3.44 -0.20 -14.45
CA ARG A 123 4.86 -0.46 -14.74
C ARG A 123 5.56 0.82 -15.21
N THR A 124 4.92 1.56 -16.12
CA THR A 124 5.48 2.81 -16.65
C THR A 124 5.70 3.82 -15.52
N LEU A 125 4.70 4.03 -14.64
CA LEU A 125 4.83 4.91 -13.47
C LEU A 125 6.00 4.51 -12.56
N ARG A 126 6.18 3.21 -12.32
CA ARG A 126 7.29 2.69 -11.51
C ARG A 126 8.66 2.93 -12.16
N SER A 127 8.73 2.89 -13.48
CA SER A 127 9.98 3.11 -14.23
C SER A 127 10.33 4.58 -14.44
N SER A 128 9.33 5.47 -14.43
CA SER A 128 9.51 6.92 -14.54
C SER A 128 9.73 7.61 -13.18
N GLY A 129 9.27 6.99 -12.08
CA GLY A 129 9.69 7.37 -10.73
C GLY A 129 11.16 6.99 -10.50
N THR A 130 11.99 7.99 -10.22
CA THR A 130 13.41 7.89 -9.84
C THR A 130 13.79 6.54 -9.23
N ARG A 131 14.76 5.85 -9.86
CA ARG A 131 15.38 4.63 -9.31
C ARG A 131 15.74 4.89 -7.84
N PRO A 132 15.17 4.16 -6.86
CA PRO A 132 15.87 3.98 -5.61
C PRO A 132 17.11 3.19 -5.99
N THR A 133 18.29 3.81 -5.89
CA THR A 133 19.54 3.07 -5.76
C THR A 133 19.29 2.04 -4.65
N LEU A 134 19.24 0.77 -5.02
CA LEU A 134 19.11 -0.34 -4.10
C LEU A 134 20.37 -0.34 -3.22
N ALA A 135 20.33 0.42 -2.13
CA ALA A 135 21.08 0.11 -0.94
C ALA A 135 20.44 -1.16 -0.38
N SER A 136 21.17 -2.26 -0.51
CA SER A 136 21.02 -3.45 0.33
C SER A 136 20.87 -3.02 1.79
N HIS A 137 19.72 -3.27 2.39
CA HIS A 137 19.47 -3.33 3.83
C HIS A 137 18.60 -4.59 4.00
N GLY A 138 19.07 -5.68 4.62
CA GLY A 138 19.91 -5.66 5.80
C GLY A 138 19.06 -5.13 6.93
N ASP A 139 18.49 -6.05 7.69
CA ASP A 139 17.72 -5.84 8.91
C ASP A 139 18.28 -4.69 9.75
N ASP A 140 17.50 -3.62 9.94
CA ASP A 140 17.76 -2.62 10.97
C ASP A 140 16.41 -2.23 11.62
N PRO A 141 16.21 -2.50 12.92
CA PRO A 141 15.01 -2.14 13.63
C PRO A 141 14.89 -0.61 13.78
N PRO A 142 13.68 -0.05 13.96
CA PRO A 142 13.50 1.39 14.09
C PRO A 142 14.20 1.90 15.36
N THR A 143 15.28 2.67 15.16
CA THR A 143 15.94 3.41 16.24
C THR A 143 14.96 4.42 16.82
N VAL A 144 14.69 4.27 18.11
CA VAL A 144 13.96 5.21 18.95
C VAL A 144 14.63 6.58 18.85
N ARG A 145 13.87 7.56 18.37
CA ARG A 145 14.27 8.97 18.32
C ARG A 145 14.35 9.51 19.75
N GLN A 146 15.55 9.48 20.34
CA GLN A 146 15.81 10.15 21.60
C GLN A 146 15.73 11.66 21.39
N VAL A 147 14.84 12.29 22.15
CA VAL A 147 14.77 13.74 22.35
C VAL A 147 16.01 14.19 23.13
N PRO A 148 16.74 15.25 22.74
CA PRO A 148 17.86 15.74 23.52
C PRO A 148 17.33 16.49 24.76
N THR A 149 17.45 15.87 25.94
CA THR A 149 17.29 16.54 27.23
C THR A 149 18.67 16.76 27.86
N SER A 150 19.37 17.80 27.41
CA SER A 150 20.52 18.35 28.13
C SER A 150 20.86 19.76 27.62
N ALA A 151 19.93 20.68 27.85
CA ALA A 151 20.27 22.09 28.03
C ALA A 151 19.85 22.46 29.46
N PHE A 152 20.72 23.17 30.16
CA PHE A 152 20.67 23.57 31.57
C PHE A 152 21.18 22.55 32.59
N LEU A 153 22.46 22.68 32.95
CA LEU A 153 22.88 23.08 34.31
C LEU A 153 24.42 23.20 34.37
N GLY A 154 24.93 24.38 34.00
CA GLY A 154 26.24 24.87 34.42
C GLY A 154 26.01 25.99 35.44
N GLY A 155 26.49 25.80 36.67
CA GLY A 155 26.32 26.74 37.79
C GLY A 155 27.06 28.08 37.60
N PRO A 156 27.01 28.95 38.63
CA PRO A 156 28.09 28.88 39.62
C PRO A 156 27.62 28.90 41.09
N ARG A 157 28.50 28.39 41.96
CA ARG A 157 28.35 28.26 43.41
C ARG A 157 28.71 29.56 44.16
N LEU A 158 27.85 29.93 45.12
CA LEU A 158 28.10 30.43 46.50
C LEU A 158 28.73 31.85 46.69
N PRO A 159 28.51 32.55 47.84
CA PRO A 159 28.38 31.99 49.18
C PRO A 159 27.34 32.58 50.18
N ARG A 160 27.21 31.79 51.25
CA ARG A 160 26.70 32.00 52.62
C ARG A 160 26.53 33.45 53.09
N GLU A 161 25.36 33.73 53.69
CA GLU A 161 25.29 34.40 54.99
C GLU A 161 24.17 33.79 55.85
N VAL A 162 24.46 33.67 57.14
CA VAL A 162 23.66 33.07 58.20
C VAL A 162 23.24 34.14 59.19
N GLY A 163 21.94 34.19 59.48
CA GLY A 163 21.35 34.73 60.71
C GLY A 163 20.79 36.16 60.65
N PRO A 164 20.08 36.61 61.72
CA PRO A 164 19.12 35.88 62.56
C PRO A 164 17.78 36.67 62.69
N TYR A 165 16.84 36.16 63.53
CA TYR A 165 15.61 36.81 64.07
C TYR A 165 14.33 36.73 63.23
N ARG A 166 13.10 36.58 63.76
CA ARG A 166 12.51 36.18 65.07
C ARG A 166 10.99 36.06 64.83
N LEU A 167 10.35 35.15 65.57
CA LEU A 167 9.01 35.19 66.18
C LEU A 167 7.76 35.64 65.40
N GLY A 168 6.73 34.79 65.49
CA GLY A 168 5.32 35.07 65.28
C GLY A 168 4.52 33.80 65.56
#